data_AF-A0AAD5LUZ8-F1
#
_entry.id   AF-A0AAD5LUZ8-F1
#
_cell.length_a   1.000
_cell.length_b   1.000
_cell.length_c   1.000
_cell.angle_alpha   90.00
_cell.angle_beta   90.00
_cell.angle_gamma   90.00
#
_symmetry.space_group_name_H-M   'P 1'
#
loop_
_entity.id
_entity.type
_entity.pdbx_description
1 polymer ?
#
loop_
_entity_poly.entity_id
_entity_poly.type
_entity_poly.pdbx_seq_one_letter_code
_entity_poly.pdbx_strand_id
1 'polypeptide(L)'
;MTDFICDRILASDFKIDTTTSEEQVRRLDFELNDSQKAQIKNSERQLDWVADDLDVAVYTFKRYGKNFPKSVKLSPDSFIQMAFQLAFYRIHSTLPPTYETATLRKFSEGRTENIRSPNILAENFVKKFTSSHVPIVEIYDALKAAADSHKNYTLECMNGRWNGSASSCLESSCRRKQSTHTKHSSESCLSAIEPFPSVH
;
A
#
# COMPACT_ATOMS: atom_id res chain seq x y z
N MET A 1 8.89 -16.77 -9.37
CA MET A 1 8.86 -17.65 -8.17
C MET A 1 7.47 -18.24 -7.96
N THR A 2 6.40 -17.44 -8.11
CA THR A 2 5.00 -17.92 -8.16
C THR A 2 4.71 -18.81 -9.37
N ASP A 3 5.26 -18.45 -10.54
CA ASP A 3 4.99 -19.18 -11.80
C ASP A 3 5.41 -20.66 -11.71
N PHE A 4 6.57 -20.95 -11.10
CA PHE A 4 7.05 -22.32 -10.88
C PHE A 4 6.08 -23.17 -10.03
N ILE A 5 5.45 -22.59 -9.02
CA ILE A 5 4.51 -23.29 -8.14
C ILE A 5 3.19 -23.52 -8.89
N CYS A 6 2.69 -22.50 -9.59
CA CYS A 6 1.48 -22.61 -10.41
C CYS A 6 1.63 -23.67 -11.50
N ASP A 7 2.76 -23.69 -12.20
CA ASP A 7 3.04 -24.66 -13.27
C ASP A 7 3.07 -26.10 -12.74
N ARG A 8 3.66 -26.34 -11.56
CA ARG A 8 3.68 -27.68 -10.95
C ARG A 8 2.32 -28.14 -10.44
N ILE A 9 1.50 -27.22 -9.90
CA ILE A 9 0.12 -27.53 -9.50
C ILE A 9 -0.72 -27.90 -10.73
N LEU A 10 -0.61 -27.12 -11.81
CA LEU A 10 -1.32 -27.39 -13.06
C LEU A 10 -0.86 -28.69 -13.72
N ALA A 11 0.44 -28.99 -13.65
CA ALA A 11 1.02 -30.23 -14.17
C ALA A 11 0.77 -31.45 -13.28
N SER A 12 0.17 -31.29 -12.09
CA SER A 12 -0.01 -32.36 -11.09
C SER A 12 1.30 -33.12 -10.78
N ASP A 13 2.44 -32.45 -10.88
CA ASP A 13 3.76 -33.08 -10.92
C ASP A 13 4.46 -33.07 -9.56
N PHE A 14 3.66 -33.25 -8.49
CA PHE A 14 4.16 -33.47 -7.14
C PHE A 14 4.34 -34.98 -6.94
N LYS A 15 5.60 -35.43 -6.96
CA LYS A 15 5.95 -36.79 -6.57
C LYS A 15 5.70 -36.93 -5.07
N ILE A 16 4.65 -37.64 -4.70
CA ILE A 16 4.44 -38.07 -3.31
C ILE A 16 5.46 -39.16 -3.06
N ASP A 17 6.50 -38.82 -2.30
CA ASP A 17 7.51 -39.78 -1.88
C ASP A 17 6.94 -40.60 -0.72
N THR A 18 6.24 -41.69 -1.04
CA THR A 18 5.63 -42.63 -0.08
C THR A 18 6.64 -43.40 0.79
N THR A 19 7.94 -43.06 0.71
CA THR A 19 9.03 -43.83 1.33
C THR A 19 9.34 -43.39 2.76
N THR A 20 8.80 -42.26 3.22
CA THR A 20 8.96 -41.81 4.61
C THR A 20 7.69 -42.14 5.40
N SER A 21 7.82 -42.94 6.47
CA SER A 21 6.77 -43.13 7.47
C SER A 21 6.41 -41.75 8.05
N GLU A 22 5.35 -41.13 7.53
CA GLU A 22 4.84 -39.87 8.06
C GLU A 22 4.53 -40.03 9.55
N GLU A 23 5.06 -39.13 10.38
CA GLU A 23 4.73 -39.11 11.80
C GLU A 23 3.21 -39.01 11.98
N GLN A 24 2.68 -39.82 12.90
CA GLN A 24 1.24 -39.91 13.11
C GLN A 24 0.68 -38.58 13.61
N VAL A 25 -0.25 -37.98 12.86
CA VAL A 25 -0.93 -36.74 13.25
C VAL A 25 -1.66 -36.95 14.58
N ARG A 26 -1.35 -36.10 15.57
CA ARG A 26 -1.98 -36.13 16.89
C ARG A 26 -2.98 -34.99 17.06
N ARG A 27 -4.20 -35.33 17.44
CA ARG A 27 -5.24 -34.36 17.84
C ARG A 27 -4.82 -33.62 19.12
N LEU A 28 -5.00 -32.29 19.11
CA LEU A 28 -4.84 -31.45 20.30
C LEU A 28 -6.22 -31.24 20.93
N ASP A 29 -6.41 -31.81 22.12
CA ASP A 29 -7.64 -31.63 22.89
C ASP A 29 -7.50 -30.44 23.84
N PHE A 30 -8.44 -29.51 23.77
CA PHE A 30 -8.53 -28.36 24.65
C PHE A 30 -9.69 -28.55 25.61
N GLU A 31 -9.41 -28.59 26.91
CA GLU A 31 -10.42 -28.59 27.96
C GLU A 31 -10.85 -27.14 28.24
N LEU A 32 -12.14 -26.84 28.03
CA LEU A 32 -12.67 -25.49 28.15
C LEU A 32 -13.61 -25.37 29.34
N ASN A 33 -13.39 -24.35 30.16
CA ASN A 33 -14.34 -23.93 31.20
C ASN A 33 -15.46 -23.05 30.62
N ASP A 34 -16.50 -22.80 31.41
CA ASP A 34 -17.68 -22.08 30.92
C ASP A 34 -17.41 -20.61 30.59
N SER A 35 -16.44 -19.98 31.27
CA SER A 35 -15.99 -18.62 30.93
C SER A 35 -15.33 -18.59 29.55
N GLN A 36 -14.45 -19.55 29.25
CA GLN A 36 -13.82 -19.68 27.92
C GLN A 36 -14.84 -19.97 26.83
N LYS A 37 -15.81 -20.86 27.09
CA LYS A 37 -16.93 -21.12 26.15
C LYS A 37 -17.74 -19.85 25.88
N ALA A 38 -17.99 -19.04 26.91
CA ALA A 38 -18.69 -17.77 26.75
C ALA A 38 -17.86 -16.75 25.95
N GLN A 39 -16.54 -16.70 26.15
CA GLN A 39 -15.63 -15.87 25.36
C GLN A 39 -15.62 -16.28 23.88
N ILE A 40 -15.56 -17.57 23.58
CA ILE A 40 -15.62 -18.09 22.21
C ILE A 40 -16.91 -17.63 21.53
N LYS A 41 -18.07 -17.83 22.19
CA LYS A 41 -19.37 -17.35 21.67
C LYS A 41 -19.44 -15.84 21.48
N ASN A 42 -18.70 -15.07 22.28
CA ASN A 42 -18.63 -13.63 22.09
C ASN A 42 -17.76 -13.27 20.89
N SER A 43 -16.61 -13.92 20.74
CA SER A 43 -15.70 -13.72 19.61
C SER A 43 -16.33 -14.16 18.28
N GLU A 44 -17.12 -15.22 18.26
CA GLU A 44 -17.91 -15.64 17.10
C GLU A 44 -18.85 -14.51 16.65
N ARG A 45 -19.66 -13.97 17.56
CA ARG A 45 -20.57 -12.85 17.26
C ARG A 45 -19.83 -11.59 16.79
N GLN A 46 -18.65 -11.32 17.35
CA GLN A 46 -17.82 -10.20 16.92
C GLN A 46 -17.25 -10.43 15.51
N LEU A 47 -16.84 -11.65 15.20
CA LEU A 47 -16.36 -12.01 13.87
C LEU A 47 -17.48 -11.90 12.84
N ASP A 48 -18.67 -12.41 13.15
CA ASP A 48 -19.85 -12.30 12.29
C ASP A 48 -20.16 -10.83 11.99
N TRP A 49 -20.14 -9.96 13.01
CA TRP A 49 -20.35 -8.53 12.83
C TRP A 49 -19.31 -7.87 11.92
N VAL A 50 -18.02 -8.19 12.11
CA VAL A 50 -16.94 -7.66 11.24
C VAL A 50 -17.05 -8.19 9.82
N ALA A 51 -17.45 -9.47 9.66
CA ALA A 51 -17.64 -10.08 8.36
C ALA A 51 -18.82 -9.44 7.61
N ASP A 52 -19.91 -9.15 8.30
CA ASP A 52 -21.11 -8.53 7.74
C ASP A 52 -20.87 -7.06 7.31
N ASP A 53 -19.98 -6.33 7.99
CA ASP A 53 -19.62 -4.94 7.65
C ASP A 53 -18.57 -4.83 6.53
N LEU A 54 -17.95 -5.95 6.14
CA LEU A 54 -16.88 -5.97 5.13
C LEU A 54 -17.43 -6.14 3.71
N ASP A 55 -17.33 -5.10 2.89
CA ASP A 55 -17.61 -5.17 1.45
C ASP A 55 -16.32 -5.43 0.64
N VAL A 56 -16.31 -6.49 -0.18
CA VAL A 56 -15.17 -6.89 -1.02
C VAL A 56 -15.60 -7.09 -2.47
N ALA A 57 -15.07 -6.25 -3.36
CA ALA A 57 -15.21 -6.43 -4.80
C ALA A 57 -13.91 -6.95 -5.43
N VAL A 58 -13.95 -8.14 -6.03
CA VAL A 58 -12.83 -8.70 -6.80
C VAL A 58 -13.07 -8.46 -8.28
N TYR A 59 -12.15 -7.74 -8.93
CA TYR A 59 -12.28 -7.37 -10.33
C TYR A 59 -11.07 -7.82 -11.17
N THR A 60 -11.33 -8.65 -12.18
CA THR A 60 -10.31 -9.11 -13.13
C THR A 60 -10.37 -8.26 -14.40
N PHE A 61 -9.42 -7.35 -14.57
CA PHE A 61 -9.31 -6.51 -15.76
C PHE A 61 -8.70 -7.29 -16.94
N LYS A 62 -9.52 -7.60 -17.96
CA LYS A 62 -9.11 -8.47 -19.10
C LYS A 62 -8.61 -7.73 -20.34
N ARG A 63 -8.75 -6.39 -20.42
CA ARG A 63 -8.49 -5.64 -21.67
C ARG A 63 -7.01 -5.56 -22.02
N TYR A 64 -6.15 -5.39 -21.03
CA TYR A 64 -4.69 -5.36 -21.20
C TYR A 64 -4.01 -5.67 -19.86
N GLY A 65 -2.71 -5.98 -19.93
CA GLY A 65 -1.85 -6.12 -18.75
C GLY A 65 -0.63 -5.20 -18.82
N LYS A 66 0.45 -5.60 -18.15
CA LYS A 66 1.71 -4.84 -18.07
C LYS A 66 2.32 -4.42 -19.41
N ASN A 67 1.99 -5.10 -20.50
CA ASN A 67 2.55 -4.82 -21.82
C ASN A 67 2.07 -3.48 -22.38
N PHE A 68 0.82 -3.08 -22.11
CA PHE A 68 0.28 -1.82 -22.62
C PHE A 68 0.98 -0.58 -22.01
N PRO A 69 1.06 -0.40 -20.67
CA PRO A 69 1.78 0.73 -20.09
C PRO A 69 3.25 0.76 -20.51
N LYS A 70 3.91 -0.40 -20.63
CA LYS A 70 5.29 -0.50 -21.12
C LYS A 70 5.45 -0.02 -22.55
N SER A 71 4.49 -0.30 -23.44
CA SER A 71 4.56 0.12 -24.84
C SER A 71 4.56 1.65 -25.00
N VAL A 72 3.95 2.37 -24.05
CA VAL A 72 3.94 3.84 -23.98
C VAL A 72 4.98 4.40 -23.00
N LYS A 73 5.99 3.60 -22.63
CA LYS A 73 7.10 3.96 -21.73
C LYS A 73 6.67 4.37 -20.31
N LEU A 74 5.54 3.87 -19.82
CA LEU A 74 5.09 4.07 -18.43
C LEU A 74 5.35 2.82 -17.59
N SER A 75 5.62 3.02 -16.30
CA SER A 75 5.64 1.92 -15.32
C SER A 75 4.22 1.35 -15.18
N PRO A 76 4.01 0.02 -15.28
CA PRO A 76 2.69 -0.58 -15.08
C PRO A 76 2.07 -0.26 -13.72
N ASP A 77 2.90 -0.22 -12.68
CA ASP A 77 2.50 0.13 -11.32
C ASP A 77 2.03 1.59 -11.23
N SER A 78 2.88 2.53 -11.65
CA SER A 78 2.56 3.96 -11.63
C SER A 78 1.35 4.30 -12.52
N PHE A 79 1.16 3.58 -13.61
CA PHE A 79 -0.03 3.70 -14.46
C PHE A 79 -1.31 3.31 -13.70
N ILE A 80 -1.30 2.20 -12.96
CA ILE A 80 -2.44 1.76 -12.14
C ILE A 80 -2.68 2.75 -10.99
N GLN A 81 -1.62 3.25 -10.35
CA GLN A 81 -1.74 4.24 -9.28
C GLN A 81 -2.39 5.54 -9.76
N MET A 82 -1.99 6.05 -10.93
CA MET A 82 -2.66 7.22 -11.53
C MET A 82 -4.11 6.93 -11.94
N ALA A 83 -4.42 5.71 -12.37
CA ALA A 83 -5.80 5.30 -12.64
C ALA A 83 -6.66 5.30 -11.35
N PHE A 84 -6.10 4.88 -10.21
CA PHE A 84 -6.79 4.97 -8.91
C PHE A 84 -7.02 6.43 -8.46
N GLN A 85 -6.01 7.30 -8.61
CA GLN A 85 -6.18 8.74 -8.32
C GLN A 85 -7.32 9.32 -9.16
N LEU A 86 -7.35 9.01 -10.46
CA LEU A 86 -8.40 9.48 -11.36
C LEU A 86 -9.78 8.91 -11.01
N ALA A 87 -9.88 7.62 -10.71
CA ALA A 87 -11.14 6.98 -10.34
C ALA A 87 -11.72 7.60 -9.07
N PHE A 88 -10.90 7.79 -8.04
CA PHE A 88 -11.31 8.44 -6.80
C PHE A 88 -11.72 9.90 -7.03
N TYR A 89 -10.91 10.65 -7.78
CA TYR A 89 -11.21 12.06 -8.09
C TYR A 89 -12.55 12.21 -8.84
N ARG A 90 -12.89 11.28 -9.74
CA ARG A 90 -14.19 11.28 -10.43
C ARG A 90 -15.39 11.07 -9.52
N ILE A 91 -15.21 10.36 -8.40
CA ILE A 91 -16.29 10.07 -7.45
C ILE A 91 -16.39 11.19 -6.40
N HIS A 92 -15.25 11.67 -5.90
CA HIS A 92 -15.19 12.53 -4.72
C HIS A 92 -14.73 13.97 -5.00
N SER A 93 -14.30 14.29 -6.22
CA SER A 93 -13.76 15.61 -6.62
C SER A 93 -12.53 16.09 -5.82
N THR A 94 -11.87 15.17 -5.11
CA THR A 94 -10.66 15.40 -4.31
C THR A 94 -9.68 14.25 -4.52
N LEU A 95 -8.40 14.45 -4.16
CA LEU A 95 -7.44 13.36 -4.19
C LEU A 95 -7.52 12.51 -2.90
N PRO A 96 -7.45 11.17 -3.00
CA PRO A 96 -7.46 10.29 -1.83
C PRO A 96 -6.15 10.36 -1.06
N PRO A 97 -6.14 10.33 0.30
CA PRO A 97 -4.92 10.06 1.06
C PRO A 97 -4.49 8.60 0.86
N THR A 98 -3.71 8.33 -0.19
CA THR A 98 -3.35 6.97 -0.61
C THR A 98 -2.10 6.49 0.11
N TYR A 99 -2.16 5.26 0.63
CA TYR A 99 -1.02 4.52 1.16
C TYR A 99 -0.65 3.41 0.18
N GLU A 100 0.59 3.40 -0.29
CA GLU A 100 1.15 2.31 -1.06
C GLU A 100 2.41 1.76 -0.39
N THR A 101 2.56 0.43 -0.40
CA THR A 101 3.68 -0.23 0.27
C THR A 101 4.93 -0.26 -0.60
N ALA A 102 5.99 0.45 -0.20
CA ALA A 102 7.36 0.21 -0.68
C ALA A 102 8.03 -0.87 0.16
N THR A 103 8.77 -1.77 -0.47
CA THR A 103 9.61 -2.76 0.22
C THR A 103 10.99 -2.20 0.55
N LEU A 104 11.45 -2.41 1.79
CA LEU A 104 12.78 -2.01 2.25
C LEU A 104 13.77 -3.19 2.32
N ARG A 105 13.50 -4.30 1.62
CA ARG A 105 14.34 -5.52 1.63
C ARG A 105 15.80 -5.34 1.17
N LYS A 106 16.18 -4.16 0.66
CA LYS A 106 17.57 -3.79 0.40
C LYS A 106 18.38 -3.58 1.69
N PHE A 107 17.71 -3.37 2.81
CA PHE A 107 18.30 -3.11 4.12
C PHE A 107 18.10 -4.32 5.03
N SER A 108 19.07 -4.57 5.93
CA SER A 108 18.91 -5.55 7.01
C SER A 108 17.71 -5.17 7.88
N GLU A 109 16.87 -6.15 8.25
CA GLU A 109 15.63 -5.92 9.00
C GLU A 109 14.63 -4.95 8.33
N GLY A 110 14.81 -4.69 7.03
CA GLY A 110 13.97 -3.79 6.27
C GLY A 110 12.54 -4.31 6.15
N ARG A 111 11.58 -3.58 6.70
CA ARG A 111 10.14 -3.86 6.54
C ARG A 111 9.62 -3.14 5.29
N THR A 112 8.88 -2.06 5.49
CA THR A 112 8.17 -1.34 4.44
C THR A 112 8.25 0.16 4.69
N GLU A 113 8.15 0.94 3.62
CA GLU A 113 7.91 2.38 3.66
C GLU A 113 6.59 2.72 2.95
N ASN A 114 6.06 3.92 3.18
CA ASN A 114 4.86 4.44 2.55
C ASN A 114 5.18 5.31 1.31
N ILE A 115 4.73 4.86 0.15
CA ILE A 115 4.66 5.63 -1.09
C ILE A 115 3.38 6.47 -1.04
N ARG A 116 3.53 7.80 -1.13
CA ARG A 116 2.43 8.76 -1.20
C ARG A 116 2.16 9.09 -2.66
N SER A 117 1.22 8.38 -3.28
CA SER A 117 0.82 8.59 -4.67
C SER A 117 0.21 9.98 -4.97
N PRO A 118 -0.55 10.62 -4.06
CA PRO A 118 -1.09 11.95 -4.29
C PRO A 118 0.01 13.01 -4.21
N ASN A 119 0.16 13.78 -5.28
CA ASN A 119 1.05 14.93 -5.35
C ASN A 119 0.51 15.95 -6.37
N ILE A 120 1.18 17.10 -6.49
CA ILE A 120 0.76 18.18 -7.39
C ILE A 120 0.67 17.75 -8.87
N LEU A 121 1.49 16.78 -9.30
CA LEU A 121 1.50 16.30 -10.68
C LEU A 121 0.32 15.33 -10.92
N ALA A 122 0.02 14.47 -9.96
CA ALA A 122 -1.18 13.65 -9.97
C ALA A 122 -2.45 14.52 -9.97
N GLU A 123 -2.47 15.59 -9.17
CA GLU A 123 -3.58 16.55 -9.13
C GLU A 123 -3.78 17.24 -10.49
N ASN A 124 -2.69 17.74 -11.09
CA ASN A 124 -2.72 18.36 -12.41
C ASN A 124 -3.25 17.37 -13.47
N PHE A 125 -2.77 16.12 -13.45
CA PHE A 125 -3.25 15.07 -14.34
C PHE A 125 -4.75 14.84 -14.19
N VAL A 126 -5.28 14.59 -12.98
CA VAL A 126 -6.70 14.27 -12.80
C VAL A 126 -7.60 15.45 -13.15
N LYS A 127 -7.18 16.69 -12.84
CA LYS A 127 -7.91 17.91 -13.21
C LYS A 127 -7.95 18.10 -14.73
N LYS A 128 -6.81 17.95 -15.41
CA LYS A 128 -6.76 18.03 -16.88
C LYS A 128 -7.59 16.94 -17.54
N PHE A 129 -7.54 15.70 -17.03
CA PHE A 129 -8.28 14.57 -17.58
C PHE A 129 -9.80 14.74 -17.44
N THR A 130 -10.26 15.38 -16.36
CA THR A 130 -11.70 15.59 -16.10
C THR A 130 -12.24 16.87 -16.71
N SER A 131 -11.38 17.74 -17.24
CA SER A 131 -11.78 18.98 -17.91
C SER A 131 -12.20 18.74 -19.35
N SER A 132 -13.30 19.39 -19.80
CA SER A 132 -13.87 19.19 -21.13
C SER A 132 -13.13 19.86 -22.30
N HIS A 133 -12.14 20.72 -22.01
CA HIS A 133 -11.50 21.60 -23.01
C HIS A 133 -9.98 21.45 -23.12
N VAL A 134 -9.40 20.38 -22.57
CA VAL A 134 -7.95 20.16 -22.60
C VAL A 134 -7.57 19.25 -23.77
N PRO A 135 -6.59 19.63 -24.62
CA PRO A 135 -6.09 18.75 -25.68
C PRO A 135 -5.56 17.43 -25.13
N ILE A 136 -5.81 16.32 -25.84
CA ILE A 136 -5.37 14.96 -25.44
C ILE A 136 -3.85 14.89 -25.21
N VAL A 137 -3.08 15.63 -26.00
CA VAL A 137 -1.61 15.70 -25.88
C VAL A 137 -1.22 16.24 -24.50
N GLU A 138 -1.87 17.31 -24.04
CA GLU A 138 -1.60 17.88 -22.71
C GLU A 138 -2.03 16.95 -21.57
N ILE A 139 -3.12 16.20 -21.74
CA ILE A 139 -3.56 15.19 -20.78
C ILE A 139 -2.52 14.08 -20.69
N TYR A 140 -2.00 13.63 -21.82
CA TYR A 140 -0.96 12.61 -21.88
C TYR A 140 0.35 13.09 -21.24
N ASP A 141 0.78 14.32 -21.52
CA ASP A 141 2.00 14.89 -20.91
C ASP A 141 1.85 14.99 -19.38
N ALA A 142 0.67 15.38 -18.90
CA ALA A 142 0.38 15.41 -17.47
C ALA A 142 0.37 14.00 -16.85
N LEU A 143 -0.23 13.01 -17.52
CA LEU A 143 -0.20 11.61 -17.10
C LEU A 143 1.24 11.11 -16.98
N LYS A 144 2.06 11.37 -17.99
CA LYS A 144 3.45 10.93 -18.03
C LYS A 144 4.26 11.57 -16.91
N ALA A 145 4.13 12.88 -16.71
CA ALA A 145 4.81 13.59 -15.61
C ALA A 145 4.41 13.03 -14.24
N ALA A 146 3.12 12.76 -14.02
CA ALA A 146 2.63 12.20 -12.77
C ALA A 146 3.13 10.76 -12.54
N ALA A 147 3.10 9.92 -13.57
CA ALA A 147 3.59 8.55 -13.50
C ALA A 147 5.12 8.47 -13.29
N ASP A 148 5.89 9.34 -13.94
CA ASP A 148 7.34 9.40 -13.75
C ASP A 148 7.69 9.89 -12.34
N SER A 149 6.96 10.88 -11.82
CA SER A 149 7.09 11.34 -10.43
C SER A 149 6.82 10.23 -9.42
N HIS A 150 5.73 9.48 -9.60
CA HIS A 150 5.39 8.33 -8.77
C HIS A 150 6.50 7.27 -8.76
N LYS A 151 6.99 6.91 -9.96
CA LYS A 151 8.08 5.94 -10.13
C LYS A 151 9.35 6.40 -9.43
N ASN A 152 9.71 7.67 -9.56
CA ASN A 152 10.89 8.22 -8.90
C ASN A 152 10.72 8.17 -7.38
N TYR A 153 9.56 8.58 -6.85
CA TYR A 153 9.29 8.51 -5.41
C TYR A 153 9.34 7.07 -4.88
N THR A 154 8.81 6.11 -5.63
CA THR A 154 8.90 4.67 -5.34
C THR A 154 10.36 4.23 -5.20
N LEU A 155 11.23 4.65 -6.12
CA LEU A 155 12.66 4.33 -6.07
C LEU A 155 13.36 4.99 -4.86
N GLU A 156 13.02 6.24 -4.54
CA GLU A 156 13.54 6.91 -3.35
C GLU A 156 13.12 6.19 -2.06
N CYS A 157 11.85 5.80 -1.93
CA CYS A 157 11.36 5.00 -0.81
C CYS A 157 12.11 3.67 -0.69
N MET A 158 12.22 2.90 -1.78
CA MET A 158 12.93 1.62 -1.79
C MET A 158 14.44 1.76 -1.49
N ASN A 159 15.03 2.92 -1.79
CA ASN A 159 16.43 3.23 -1.51
C ASN A 159 16.63 3.93 -0.15
N GLY A 160 15.58 4.07 0.67
CA GLY A 160 15.67 4.71 1.99
C GLY A 160 15.98 6.22 1.93
N ARG A 161 15.66 6.89 0.81
CA ARG A 161 15.98 8.30 0.53
C ARG A 161 14.73 9.19 0.47
N TRP A 162 13.60 8.73 0.98
CA TRP A 162 12.37 9.51 0.92
C TRP A 162 12.46 10.73 1.85
N ASN A 163 12.23 11.93 1.31
CA ASN A 163 12.39 13.16 2.10
C ASN A 163 11.31 13.36 3.19
N GLY A 164 10.36 12.41 3.34
CA GLY A 164 9.30 12.44 4.34
C GLY A 164 9.58 11.67 5.63
N SER A 165 10.64 10.83 5.69
CA SER A 165 10.95 9.93 6.82
C SER A 165 11.37 10.63 8.06
N ALA A 166 12.11 11.74 7.86
CA ALA A 166 12.76 12.41 8.95
C ALA A 166 11.67 12.66 9.99
N SER A 167 10.47 13.07 9.55
CA SER A 167 9.31 13.26 10.40
C SER A 167 8.86 12.03 11.21
N SER A 168 8.62 10.84 10.63
CA SER A 168 8.11 9.69 11.41
C SER A 168 9.16 9.03 12.33
N CYS A 169 10.41 8.95 11.88
CA CYS A 169 11.53 8.48 12.70
C CYS A 169 11.89 9.50 13.78
N LEU A 170 11.88 10.80 13.48
CA LEU A 170 12.06 11.87 14.47
C LEU A 170 10.88 11.93 15.44
N GLU A 171 9.64 11.68 15.01
CA GLU A 171 8.48 11.60 15.89
C GLU A 171 8.58 10.41 16.84
N SER A 172 8.96 9.24 16.33
CA SER A 172 9.17 8.04 17.16
C SER A 172 10.36 8.20 18.11
N SER A 173 11.39 8.94 17.70
CA SER A 173 12.54 9.31 18.54
C SER A 173 12.16 10.39 19.58
N CYS A 174 11.36 11.39 19.19
CA CYS A 174 10.82 12.42 20.09
C CYS A 174 9.86 11.82 21.10
N ARG A 175 8.94 10.93 20.71
CA ARG A 175 8.04 10.23 21.65
C ARG A 175 8.81 9.37 22.63
N ARG A 176 9.90 8.70 22.19
CA ARG A 176 10.81 7.98 23.09
C ARG A 176 11.52 8.90 24.08
N LYS A 177 11.90 10.12 23.68
CA LYS A 177 12.51 11.13 24.58
C LYS A 177 11.48 11.83 25.49
N GLN A 178 10.26 12.07 25.03
CA GLN A 178 9.18 12.68 25.82
C GLN A 178 8.60 11.70 26.85
N SER A 179 8.66 10.40 26.61
CA SER A 179 8.37 9.38 27.64
C SER A 179 9.31 9.47 28.86
N THR A 180 10.47 10.13 28.73
CA THR A 180 11.44 10.30 29.82
C THR A 180 11.40 11.67 30.50
N HIS A 181 10.64 12.64 29.99
CA HIS A 181 10.42 13.94 30.66
C HIS A 181 9.04 14.51 30.34
N THR A 182 8.23 14.64 31.40
CA THR A 182 7.04 15.49 31.64
C THR A 182 6.14 15.92 30.46
N LYS A 183 4.83 15.65 30.63
CA LYS A 183 3.71 16.05 29.76
C LYS A 183 3.75 17.53 29.34
N HIS A 184 3.96 17.80 28.05
CA HIS A 184 3.47 19.00 27.38
C HIS A 184 2.68 18.64 26.13
N SER A 185 1.61 19.40 25.87
CA SER A 185 0.57 19.15 24.86
C SER A 185 1.09 19.33 23.43
N SER A 186 0.41 18.65 22.50
CA SER A 186 0.75 18.51 21.08
C SER A 186 0.81 19.79 20.24
N GLU A 187 0.40 20.95 20.77
CA GLU A 187 0.38 22.21 20.03
C GLU A 187 1.76 22.91 19.97
N SER A 188 2.69 22.62 20.89
CA SER A 188 4.00 23.30 20.91
C SER A 188 5.02 22.75 19.89
N CYS A 189 4.76 21.58 19.29
CA CYS A 189 5.64 21.00 18.26
C CYS A 189 5.36 21.53 16.85
N LEU A 190 4.15 22.02 16.58
CA LEU A 190 3.78 22.53 15.25
C LEU A 190 4.40 23.90 14.93
N SER A 191 4.76 24.68 15.96
CA SER A 191 5.40 26.00 15.78
C SER A 191 6.89 25.93 15.43
N ALA A 192 7.50 24.74 15.35
CA ALA A 192 8.91 24.56 15.00
C ALA A 192 9.11 24.14 13.52
N ILE A 193 8.05 24.10 12.72
CA ILE A 193 8.13 23.83 11.28
C ILE A 193 8.35 25.19 10.59
N GLU A 194 9.61 25.52 10.29
CA GLU A 194 9.88 26.66 9.40
C GLU A 194 9.23 26.44 8.03
N PRO A 195 8.71 27.49 7.39
CA PRO A 195 8.07 27.36 6.08
C PRO A 195 9.08 26.97 5.01
N PHE A 196 8.67 26.05 4.13
CA PHE A 196 9.43 25.59 2.98
C PHE A 196 10.03 26.76 2.17
N PRO A 197 11.32 26.72 1.78
CA PRO A 197 11.84 27.69 0.83
C PRO A 197 11.25 27.42 -0.55
N SER A 198 10.71 28.48 -1.16
CA SER A 198 10.26 28.49 -2.56
C SER A 198 11.44 28.22 -3.49
N VAL A 199 11.32 27.20 -4.34
CA VAL A 199 12.29 26.93 -5.38
C VAL A 199 11.99 27.88 -6.56
N HIS A 200 12.89 28.84 -6.80
CA HIS A 200 13.02 29.57 -8.05
C HIS A 200 13.75 28.73 -9.09
#